data_AF-A0A7X7SH63-F1
#
_entry.id   AF-A0A7X7SH63-F1
#
_cell.length_a   1.000
_cell.length_b   1.000
_cell.length_c   1.000
_cell.angle_alpha   90.00
_cell.angle_beta   90.00
_cell.angle_gamma   90.00
#
_symmetry.space_group_name_H-M   'P 1'
#
loop_
_entity.id
_entity.type
_entity.pdbx_description
1 polymer ?
#
loop_
_entity_poly.entity_id
_entity_poly.type
_entity_poly.pdbx_seq_one_letter_code
_entity_poly.pdbx_strand_id
1 'polypeptide(L)'
;MTSTIGPVSVPAPREVPPFDAERAEAAVRELLLAVGEDPDRDGLLDTPARVARAYAEQFAGMHLEPEDVLTTTFELDHEEMILVRDIEVYS
;
A
#
# COMPACT_ATOMS: atom_id res chain seq x y z
N MET A 1 -1.32 -4.96 38.11
CA MET A 1 -2.11 -5.63 37.06
C MET A 1 -1.18 -5.86 35.89
N THR A 2 -0.64 -7.07 35.77
CA THR A 2 0.33 -7.41 34.71
C THR A 2 -0.46 -7.62 33.41
N SER A 3 -0.50 -6.61 32.55
CA SER A 3 -1.11 -6.74 31.23
C SER A 3 -0.16 -7.56 30.36
N THR A 4 -0.46 -8.85 30.20
CA THR A 4 0.27 -9.72 29.27
C THR A 4 -0.19 -9.35 27.86
N ILE A 5 0.58 -8.53 27.16
CA ILE A 5 0.40 -8.34 25.72
C ILE A 5 0.89 -9.63 25.07
N GLY A 6 -0.04 -10.51 24.70
CA GLY A 6 0.28 -11.68 23.88
C GLY A 6 0.76 -11.24 22.50
N PRO A 7 1.57 -12.06 21.79
CA PRO A 7 2.02 -11.74 20.45
C PRO A 7 0.82 -11.50 19.54
N VAL A 8 0.87 -10.40 18.77
CA VAL A 8 -0.12 -10.14 17.73
C VAL A 8 0.04 -11.22 16.67
N SER A 9 -0.98 -12.07 16.50
CA SER A 9 -1.00 -13.06 15.42
C SER A 9 -1.29 -12.35 14.11
N VAL A 10 -0.31 -12.31 13.21
CA VAL A 10 -0.53 -11.88 11.83
C VAL A 10 -1.24 -13.03 11.10
N PRO A 11 -2.35 -12.78 10.37
CA PRO A 11 -2.96 -13.81 9.55
C PRO A 11 -1.95 -14.33 8.52
N ALA A 12 -2.09 -15.60 8.12
CA ALA A 12 -1.19 -16.20 7.14
C ALA A 12 -1.14 -15.37 5.84
N PRO A 13 0.04 -15.23 5.20
CA PRO A 13 0.18 -14.44 3.97
C PRO A 13 -0.84 -14.89 2.94
N ARG A 14 -1.59 -13.93 2.39
CA ARG A 14 -2.45 -14.19 1.24
C ARG A 14 -1.60 -14.04 0.00
N GLU A 15 -1.59 -15.06 -0.86
CA GLU A 15 -0.94 -14.95 -2.17
C GLU A 15 -1.60 -13.82 -2.97
N VAL A 16 -0.83 -12.76 -3.25
CA VAL A 16 -1.26 -11.60 -4.04
C VAL A 16 -0.61 -11.72 -5.41
N PRO A 17 -1.39 -11.85 -6.51
CA PRO A 17 -0.81 -11.87 -7.85
C PRO A 17 -0.12 -10.52 -8.13
N PRO A 18 0.93 -10.49 -8.97
CA PRO A 18 1.63 -9.26 -9.31
C PRO A 18 0.66 -8.21 -9.87
N PHE A 19 0.98 -6.93 -9.66
CA PHE A 19 0.18 -5.82 -10.17
C PHE A 19 0.09 -5.87 -11.71
N ASP A 20 -1.15 -5.90 -12.21
CA ASP A 20 -1.47 -5.96 -13.65
C ASP A 20 -1.64 -4.54 -14.20
N ALA A 21 -0.54 -3.94 -14.63
CA ALA A 21 -0.51 -2.55 -15.10
C ALA A 21 -1.34 -2.34 -16.36
N GLU A 22 -1.25 -3.23 -17.36
CA GLU A 22 -2.01 -3.10 -18.61
C GLU A 22 -3.52 -3.13 -18.35
N ARG A 23 -3.97 -4.04 -17.47
CA ARG A 23 -5.38 -4.10 -17.08
C ARG A 23 -5.81 -2.88 -16.28
N ALA A 24 -4.95 -2.35 -15.41
CA ALA A 24 -5.24 -1.13 -14.67
C ALA A 24 -5.39 0.08 -15.60
N GLU A 25 -4.48 0.25 -16.58
CA GLU A 25 -4.57 1.30 -17.59
C GLU A 25 -5.86 1.20 -18.39
N ALA A 26 -6.21 0.00 -18.87
CA ALA A 26 -7.47 -0.22 -19.58
C ALA A 26 -8.68 0.15 -18.73
N ALA A 27 -8.69 -0.24 -17.44
CA ALA A 27 -9.77 0.10 -16.52
C ALA A 27 -9.88 1.61 -16.25
N VAL A 28 -8.76 2.32 -16.14
CA VAL A 28 -8.76 3.78 -15.97
C VAL A 28 -9.27 4.46 -17.24
N ARG A 29 -8.90 3.96 -18.43
CA ARG A 29 -9.45 4.48 -19.69
C ARG A 29 -10.97 4.31 -19.77
N GLU A 30 -11.48 3.13 -19.39
CA GLU A 30 -12.92 2.89 -19.30
C GLU A 30 -13.59 3.79 -18.25
N LEU A 31 -12.94 4.07 -17.14
CA LEU A 31 -13.45 5.00 -16.14
C LEU A 31 -13.58 6.43 -16.70
N LEU A 32 -12.58 6.91 -17.44
CA LEU A 32 -12.64 8.22 -18.12
C LEU A 32 -13.84 8.29 -19.07
N LEU A 33 -14.03 7.26 -19.90
CA LEU A 33 -15.20 7.16 -20.78
C LEU A 33 -16.52 7.16 -19.99
N ALA A 34 -16.58 6.38 -18.90
CA ALA A 34 -17.77 6.25 -18.07
C ALA A 34 -18.20 7.57 -17.40
N VAL A 35 -17.25 8.47 -17.12
CA VAL A 35 -17.53 9.81 -16.57
C VAL A 35 -17.75 10.89 -17.65
N GLY A 36 -17.71 10.51 -18.93
CA GLY A 36 -17.93 11.42 -20.06
C GLY A 36 -16.70 12.21 -20.49
N GLU A 37 -15.51 11.80 -20.07
CA GLU A 37 -14.24 12.37 -20.54
C GLU A 37 -13.78 11.75 -21.85
N ASP A 38 -13.02 12.52 -22.64
CA ASP A 38 -12.35 12.04 -23.84
C ASP A 38 -10.91 11.61 -23.49
N PRO A 39 -10.61 10.30 -23.40
CA PRO A 39 -9.26 9.82 -23.07
C PRO A 39 -8.23 10.12 -24.15
N ASP A 40 -8.64 10.43 -25.38
CA ASP A 40 -7.74 10.67 -26.50
C ASP A 40 -7.34 12.16 -26.65
N ARG A 41 -7.85 13.04 -25.77
CA ARG A 41 -7.43 14.45 -25.71
C ARG A 41 -6.03 14.61 -25.11
N ASP A 42 -5.28 15.61 -25.58
CA ASP A 42 -3.87 15.84 -25.20
C ASP A 42 -3.57 15.73 -23.69
N GLY A 43 -4.45 16.25 -22.84
CA GLY A 43 -4.26 16.23 -21.38
C GLY A 43 -4.52 14.87 -20.71
N LEU A 44 -5.13 13.91 -21.40
CA LEU A 44 -5.54 12.62 -20.85
C LEU A 44 -4.88 11.40 -21.50
N LEU A 45 -4.20 11.55 -22.64
CA LEU A 45 -3.53 10.44 -23.34
C LEU A 45 -2.68 9.58 -22.40
N ASP A 46 -1.85 10.21 -21.57
CA ASP A 46 -0.97 9.51 -20.61
C ASP A 46 -1.62 9.27 -19.23
N THR A 47 -2.85 9.74 -19.01
CA THR A 47 -3.50 9.65 -17.70
C THR A 47 -3.71 8.20 -17.25
N PRO A 48 -4.18 7.25 -18.09
CA PRO A 48 -4.26 5.84 -17.71
C PRO A 48 -2.95 5.29 -17.16
N ALA A 49 -1.84 5.47 -17.88
CA ALA A 49 -0.51 5.01 -17.49
C ALA A 49 0.03 5.71 -16.21
N ARG A 50 -0.27 7.00 -16.04
CA ARG A 50 0.10 7.73 -14.80
C ARG A 50 -0.67 7.21 -13.59
N VAL A 51 -1.98 6.95 -13.73
CA VAL A 51 -2.81 6.42 -12.64
C VAL A 51 -2.41 4.99 -12.30
N ALA A 52 -2.15 4.14 -13.29
CA ALA A 52 -1.68 2.78 -13.06
C ALA A 52 -0.37 2.74 -12.26
N ARG A 53 0.61 3.62 -12.58
CA ARG A 53 1.84 3.77 -11.76
C ARG A 53 1.55 4.24 -10.34
N ALA A 54 0.68 5.23 -10.17
CA ALA A 54 0.32 5.71 -8.84
C ALA A 54 -0.30 4.60 -7.98
N TYR A 55 -1.15 3.74 -8.59
CA TYR A 55 -1.70 2.57 -7.90
C TYR A 55 -0.67 1.49 -7.61
N ALA A 56 0.31 1.26 -8.50
CA ALA A 56 1.41 0.35 -8.22
C ALA A 56 2.19 0.78 -6.96
N GLU A 57 2.40 2.08 -6.77
CA GLU A 57 3.04 2.64 -5.57
C GLU A 57 2.12 2.54 -4.35
N GLN A 58 0.88 2.99 -4.46
CA GLN A 58 -0.07 3.03 -3.35
C GLN A 58 -0.41 1.63 -2.80
N PHE A 59 -0.42 0.61 -3.66
CA PHE A 59 -0.70 -0.77 -3.29
C PHE A 59 0.56 -1.64 -3.14
N ALA A 60 1.77 -1.06 -3.22
CA ALA A 60 3.03 -1.81 -3.08
C ALA A 60 3.10 -2.62 -1.77
N GLY A 61 2.48 -2.11 -0.69
CA GLY A 61 2.40 -2.80 0.60
C GLY A 61 1.68 -4.15 0.57
N MET A 62 0.89 -4.47 -0.46
CA MET A 62 0.27 -5.80 -0.61
C MET A 62 1.26 -6.89 -0.98
N HIS A 63 2.48 -6.52 -1.37
CA HIS A 63 3.55 -7.42 -1.79
C HIS A 63 4.76 -7.40 -0.85
N LEU A 64 4.64 -6.74 0.30
CA LEU A 64 5.70 -6.64 1.32
C LEU A 64 5.34 -7.47 2.54
N GLU A 65 6.29 -8.25 3.05
CA GLU A 65 6.14 -8.94 4.33
C GLU A 65 6.70 -8.07 5.46
N PRO A 66 6.11 -8.08 6.67
CA PRO A 66 6.60 -7.28 7.80
C PRO A 66 8.07 -7.55 8.14
N GLU A 67 8.52 -8.79 7.95
CA GLU A 67 9.91 -9.22 8.15
C GLU A 67 10.91 -8.55 7.20
N ASP A 68 10.47 -8.09 6.02
CA ASP A 68 11.32 -7.35 5.09
C ASP A 68 11.68 -5.95 5.62
N VAL A 69 10.84 -5.38 6.49
CA VAL A 69 10.98 -4.01 7.02
C VAL A 69 11.52 -4.00 8.45
N LEU A 70 11.18 -5.00 9.27
CA LEU A 70 11.57 -5.11 10.67
C LEU A 70 12.94 -5.82 10.83
N THR A 71 13.99 -5.29 10.20
CA THR A 71 15.28 -5.98 10.07
C THR A 71 16.14 -6.00 11.34
N THR A 72 15.87 -5.12 12.31
CA THR A 72 16.77 -4.89 13.45
C THR A 72 15.99 -4.70 14.74
N THR A 73 16.46 -5.34 15.80
CA THR A 73 15.93 -5.20 17.16
C THR A 73 17.08 -4.91 18.14
N PHE A 74 16.76 -4.25 19.25
CA PHE A 74 17.71 -3.94 20.32
C PHE A 74 17.12 -4.38 21.66
N GLU A 75 17.95 -5.05 22.46
CA GLU A 75 17.61 -5.37 23.85
C GLU A 75 17.77 -4.11 24.71
N LEU A 76 16.72 -3.74 25.45
CA LEU A 76 16.69 -2.59 26.34
C LEU A 76 16.23 -3.06 27.72
N ASP A 77 17.02 -2.76 28.75
CA ASP A 77 16.59 -2.91 30.16
C ASP A 77 15.70 -1.72 30.54
N HIS A 78 14.51 -1.67 29.95
CA HIS A 78 13.54 -0.59 30.11
C HIS A 78 12.13 -1.14 30.21
N GLU A 79 11.45 -0.86 31.32
CA GLU A 79 10.09 -1.37 31.61
C GLU A 79 9.02 -0.26 31.54
N GLU A 80 9.36 0.95 31.10
CA GLU A 80 8.40 2.06 30.95
C GLU A 80 7.81 2.13 29.53
N MET A 81 6.75 2.92 29.37
CA MET A 81 6.02 3.08 28.10
C MET A 81 6.83 3.90 27.09
N ILE A 82 6.98 3.37 25.87
CA ILE A 82 7.49 4.11 24.72
C ILE A 82 6.31 4.49 23.82
N LEU A 83 6.14 5.79 23.55
CA LEU A 83 5.13 6.33 22.64
C LEU A 83 5.79 6.95 21.42
N VAL A 84 5.52 6.39 20.24
CA VAL A 84 5.79 7.04 18.96
C VAL A 84 4.47 7.60 18.44
N ARG A 85 4.42 8.91 18.21
CA ARG A 85 3.22 9.64 17.80
C ARG A 85 3.52 10.55 16.61
N ASP A 86 2.46 11.08 16.00
CA ASP A 86 2.51 11.99 14.86
C ASP A 86 3.19 11.36 13.61
N ILE A 87 2.95 10.06 13.39
CA ILE A 87 3.37 9.36 12.16
C ILE A 87 2.38 9.73 11.05
N GLU A 88 2.88 10.33 9.97
CA GLU A 88 2.08 10.65 8.79
C GLU A 88 1.69 9.38 8.04
N VAL A 89 0.39 9.21 7.74
CA VAL A 89 -0.15 8.05 7.03
C VAL A 89 -1.17 8.52 6.00
N TYR A 90 -1.09 7.94 4.80
CA TYR A 90 -2.06 8.11 3.72
C TYR A 90 -2.54 6.72 3.31
N SER A 91 -3.86 6.52 3.23
CA SER A 91 -4.49 5.22 2.90
C SER A 91 -5.73 5.40 2.05
#